data_AF-A0A970W0Y5-F1
#
_entry.id   AF-A0A970W0Y5-F1
#
_cell.length_a   1.000
_cell.length_b   1.000
_cell.length_c   1.000
_cell.angle_alpha   90.00
_cell.angle_beta   90.00
_cell.angle_gamma   90.00
#
_symmetry.space_group_name_H-M   'P 1'
#
loop_
_entity.id
_entity.type
_entity.pdbx_description
1 polymer ?
#
loop_
_entity_poly.entity_id
_entity_poly.type
_entity_poly.pdbx_seq_one_letter_code
_entity_poly.pdbx_strand_id
1 'polypeptide(L)'
;ELRALADYVAAEIRDRARVERAEEGNLIVLGDFNIDERLNNPLFRAFIATGLLVPPQLWNLRTTYNTKPKYYDQIAWFMGDLDLPYEERAGVIDFAGSVYRELPALQMSYRVSDHFPLWVEFVIDRSTERMARTLGLDPAMPDPLSTVA
;
A
#
# COMPACT_ATOMS: atom_id res chain seq x y z
N GLU A 1 -13.31 1.46 22.64
CA GLU A 1 -12.84 0.09 22.37
C GLU A 1 -12.20 -0.03 21.00
N LEU A 2 -12.93 0.12 19.89
CA LEU A 2 -12.36 0.06 18.51
C LEU A 2 -11.17 0.99 18.27
N ARG A 3 -11.21 2.23 18.80
CA ARG A 3 -10.08 3.16 18.71
C ARG A 3 -8.85 2.70 19.49
N ALA A 4 -9.04 2.14 20.69
CA ALA A 4 -7.92 1.64 21.49
C ALA A 4 -7.28 0.41 20.85
N LEU A 5 -8.08 -0.46 20.24
CA LEU A 5 -7.59 -1.58 19.43
C LEU A 5 -6.84 -1.08 18.19
N ALA A 6 -7.37 -0.08 17.49
CA ALA A 6 -6.71 0.55 16.35
C ALA A 6 -5.36 1.16 16.73
N ASP A 7 -5.33 1.94 17.82
CA ASP A 7 -4.12 2.58 18.32
C ASP A 7 -3.08 1.52 18.77
N TYR A 8 -3.53 0.45 19.44
CA TYR A 8 -2.66 -0.66 19.86
C TYR A 8 -2.08 -1.41 18.66
N VAL A 9 -2.91 -1.81 17.69
CA VAL A 9 -2.48 -2.50 16.48
C VAL A 9 -1.50 -1.63 15.69
N ALA A 10 -1.81 -0.35 15.52
CA ALA A 10 -0.96 0.56 14.78
C ALA A 10 0.38 0.84 15.48
N ALA A 11 0.39 0.94 16.82
CA ALA A 11 1.63 1.05 17.59
C ALA A 11 2.46 -0.25 17.53
N GLU A 12 1.83 -1.41 17.69
CA GLU A 12 2.49 -2.72 17.63
C GLU A 12 3.13 -2.97 16.25
N ILE A 13 2.39 -2.70 15.17
CA ILE A 13 2.88 -2.84 13.79
C ILE A 13 4.06 -1.87 13.54
N ARG A 14 3.95 -0.61 13.97
CA ARG A 14 5.03 0.38 13.84
C ARG A 14 6.28 -0.02 14.63
N ASP A 15 6.10 -0.45 15.88
CA ASP A 15 7.22 -0.73 16.78
C ASP A 15 7.99 -1.98 16.29
N ARG A 16 7.32 -2.97 15.70
CA ARG A 16 7.95 -4.11 15.03
C ARG A 16 8.80 -3.72 13.82
N ALA A 17 8.34 -2.77 13.00
CA ALA A 17 9.08 -2.27 11.85
C ALA A 17 10.39 -1.54 12.23
N ARG A 18 10.53 -1.09 13.48
CA ARG A 18 11.64 -0.24 13.95
C ARG A 18 12.69 -0.94 14.80
N VAL A 19 12.53 -2.23 15.12
CA VAL A 19 13.55 -2.94 15.91
C VAL A 19 14.80 -3.11 15.07
N GLU A 20 15.96 -2.67 15.59
CA GLU A 20 17.27 -2.48 14.91
C GLU A 20 17.92 -3.76 14.32
N ARG A 21 17.20 -4.89 14.29
CA ARG A 21 17.55 -6.17 13.65
C ARG A 21 16.33 -6.93 13.14
N ALA A 22 15.17 -6.27 13.03
CA ALA A 22 13.98 -6.90 12.49
C ALA A 22 14.26 -7.27 11.03
N GLU A 23 14.05 -8.53 10.68
CA GLU A 23 13.97 -8.98 9.28
C GLU A 23 12.79 -8.31 8.52
N GLU A 24 12.02 -7.46 9.19
CA GLU A 24 10.71 -6.91 8.81
C GLU A 24 10.73 -5.39 8.54
N GLY A 25 11.84 -4.81 8.06
CA GLY A 25 11.86 -3.39 7.67
C GLY A 25 10.78 -3.02 6.64
N ASN A 26 10.42 -3.97 5.76
CA ASN A 26 9.42 -3.76 4.73
C ASN A 26 8.02 -4.23 5.16
N LEU A 27 7.40 -3.54 6.11
CA LEU A 27 6.06 -3.87 6.57
C LEU A 27 4.98 -3.20 5.71
N ILE A 28 4.25 -4.03 4.96
CA ILE A 28 3.11 -3.61 4.14
C ILE A 28 1.85 -4.23 4.74
N VAL A 29 0.86 -3.38 5.02
CA VAL A 29 -0.47 -3.78 5.50
C VAL A 29 -1.44 -3.76 4.33
N LEU A 30 -2.14 -4.88 4.14
CA LEU A 30 -3.04 -5.10 3.01
C LEU A 30 -4.30 -5.83 3.43
N GLY A 31 -5.43 -5.46 2.82
CA GLY A 31 -6.70 -6.13 3.00
C GLY A 31 -7.89 -5.18 3.04
N ASP A 32 -9.07 -5.74 3.33
CA ASP A 32 -10.30 -5.00 3.55
C ASP A 32 -10.34 -4.48 5.00
N PHE A 33 -10.19 -3.17 5.14
CA PHE A 33 -10.22 -2.48 6.44
C PHE A 33 -11.65 -2.09 6.85
N ASN A 34 -12.64 -2.37 6.01
CA ASN A 34 -14.05 -2.09 6.20
C ASN A 34 -14.30 -0.63 6.62
N ILE A 35 -13.72 0.32 5.87
CA ILE A 35 -13.86 1.76 6.10
C ILE A 35 -14.97 2.33 5.21
N ASP A 36 -16.15 2.50 5.80
CA ASP A 36 -17.36 2.96 5.13
C ASP A 36 -17.26 4.47 4.80
N GLU A 37 -16.65 5.24 5.70
CA GLU A 37 -16.51 6.70 5.61
C GLU A 37 -15.12 7.15 6.06
N ARG A 38 -14.31 7.54 5.08
CA ARG A 38 -12.89 7.90 5.22
C ARG A 38 -12.60 8.93 6.31
N LEU A 39 -13.43 9.97 6.42
CA LEU A 39 -13.17 11.08 7.33
C LEU A 39 -13.72 10.83 8.74
N ASN A 40 -14.68 9.94 8.95
CA ASN A 40 -15.29 9.73 10.27
C ASN A 40 -14.97 8.37 10.90
N ASN A 41 -14.26 7.47 10.20
CA ASN A 41 -13.85 6.19 10.76
C ASN A 41 -12.64 6.35 11.73
N PRO A 42 -12.80 6.03 13.03
CA PRO A 42 -11.72 6.13 14.01
C PRO A 42 -10.51 5.23 13.70
N LEU A 43 -10.73 4.07 13.06
CA LEU A 43 -9.68 3.11 12.68
C LEU A 43 -8.76 3.73 11.61
N PHE A 44 -9.34 4.33 10.57
CA PHE A 44 -8.57 5.01 9.53
C PHE A 44 -7.76 6.18 10.09
N ARG A 45 -8.39 7.01 10.94
CA ARG A 45 -7.70 8.13 11.60
C ARG A 45 -6.54 7.66 12.47
N ALA A 46 -6.69 6.56 13.21
CA ALA A 46 -5.63 5.99 14.02
C ALA A 46 -4.46 5.50 13.14
N PHE A 47 -4.73 4.75 12.08
CA PHE A 47 -3.69 4.27 11.16
C PHE A 47 -2.91 5.43 10.52
N ILE A 48 -3.60 6.43 9.96
CA ILE A 48 -2.92 7.62 9.40
C ILE A 48 -2.13 8.37 10.49
N ALA A 49 -2.68 8.53 11.69
CA ALA A 49 -2.01 9.20 12.80
C ALA A 49 -0.73 8.49 13.27
N THR A 50 -0.62 7.18 13.06
CA THR A 50 0.60 6.41 13.37
C THR A 50 1.68 6.46 12.29
N GLY A 51 1.39 7.07 11.13
CA GLY A 51 2.36 7.23 10.03
C GLY A 51 2.21 6.24 8.87
N LEU A 52 1.09 5.49 8.82
CA LEU A 52 0.75 4.70 7.63
C LEU A 52 0.37 5.61 6.46
N LEU A 53 1.02 5.40 5.33
CA LEU A 53 0.72 6.05 4.07
C LEU A 53 -0.09 5.11 3.18
N VAL A 54 -1.23 5.61 2.69
CA VAL A 54 -2.00 5.00 1.61
C VAL A 54 -1.68 5.74 0.31
N PRO A 55 -1.30 5.07 -0.79
CA PRO A 55 -1.11 5.69 -2.09
C PRO A 55 -2.29 6.56 -2.53
N PRO A 56 -2.06 7.82 -2.96
CA PRO A 56 -3.12 8.69 -3.47
C PRO A 56 -3.96 8.10 -4.60
N GLN A 57 -3.37 7.22 -5.40
CA GLN A 57 -4.01 6.50 -6.50
C GLN A 57 -5.15 5.57 -6.04
N LEU A 58 -5.09 5.13 -4.78
CA LEU A 58 -6.10 4.26 -4.16
C LEU A 58 -7.16 5.09 -3.39
N TRP A 59 -7.08 6.42 -3.45
CA TRP A 59 -8.04 7.31 -2.80
C TRP A 59 -9.28 7.42 -3.71
N ASN A 60 -10.40 6.80 -3.30
CA ASN A 60 -11.72 6.82 -3.97
C ASN A 60 -11.97 5.72 -5.01
N LEU A 61 -11.56 4.49 -4.71
CA LEU A 61 -11.86 3.35 -5.58
C LEU A 61 -13.36 3.00 -5.55
N ARG A 62 -13.84 2.52 -6.71
CA ARG A 62 -15.21 2.01 -6.88
C ARG A 62 -15.22 0.50 -6.70
N THR A 63 -16.36 -0.08 -6.38
CA THR A 63 -16.54 -1.54 -6.37
C THR A 63 -17.14 -2.02 -7.70
N THR A 64 -17.19 -3.34 -7.89
CA THR A 64 -17.55 -3.96 -9.19
C THR A 64 -19.00 -3.72 -9.63
N TYR A 65 -19.88 -3.33 -8.72
CA TYR A 65 -21.29 -3.04 -9.01
C TYR A 65 -21.88 -1.84 -8.26
N ASN A 66 -21.29 -1.37 -7.15
CA ASN A 66 -21.93 -0.35 -6.33
C ASN A 66 -21.63 1.07 -6.85
N THR A 67 -22.65 1.91 -6.89
CA THR A 67 -22.55 3.33 -7.31
C THR A 67 -21.94 4.23 -6.25
N LYS A 68 -21.79 3.73 -5.02
CA LYS A 68 -21.11 4.43 -3.93
C LYS A 68 -19.64 4.00 -3.86
N PRO A 69 -18.68 4.95 -3.90
CA PRO A 69 -17.28 4.66 -3.57
C PRO A 69 -17.21 4.01 -2.19
N LYS A 70 -16.51 2.89 -2.10
CA LYS A 70 -16.29 2.18 -0.83
C LYS A 70 -14.78 2.12 -0.61
N TYR A 71 -14.33 2.45 0.59
CA TYR A 71 -12.91 2.61 0.93
C TYR A 71 -12.35 1.39 1.64
N TYR A 72 -12.87 0.22 1.29
CA TYR A 72 -12.68 -1.03 1.99
C TYR A 72 -11.24 -1.53 1.87
N ASP A 73 -10.78 -1.78 0.66
CA ASP A 73 -9.44 -2.29 0.44
C ASP A 73 -8.39 -1.20 0.58
N GLN A 74 -7.33 -1.49 1.33
CA GLN A 74 -6.20 -0.60 1.52
C GLN A 74 -4.89 -1.38 1.30
N ILE A 75 -3.92 -0.70 0.70
CA ILE A 75 -2.51 -1.09 0.74
C ILE A 75 -1.78 0.09 1.38
N ALA A 76 -1.09 -0.15 2.50
CA ALA A 76 -0.45 0.90 3.27
C ALA A 76 0.87 0.44 3.91
N TRP A 77 1.79 1.37 4.14
CA TRP A 77 3.08 1.10 4.80
C TRP A 77 3.54 2.32 5.61
N PHE A 78 4.50 2.16 6.52
CA PHE A 78 5.04 3.28 7.30
C PHE A 78 6.09 4.06 6.51
N MET A 79 5.93 5.38 6.47
CA MET A 79 6.89 6.29 5.85
C MET A 79 8.22 6.28 6.62
N GLY A 80 9.33 6.04 5.91
CA GLY A 80 10.69 6.04 6.45
C GLY A 80 11.21 4.68 6.91
N ASP A 81 10.32 3.69 7.07
CA ASP A 81 10.70 2.34 7.48
C ASP A 81 10.69 1.36 6.27
N LEU A 82 9.98 1.69 5.17
CA LEU A 82 10.00 0.90 3.92
C LEU A 82 11.28 1.16 3.09
N ASP A 83 12.11 0.14 2.94
CA ASP A 83 13.35 0.12 2.15
C ASP A 83 13.12 -0.26 0.66
N LEU A 84 11.87 -0.13 0.20
CA LEU A 84 11.40 -0.36 -1.17
C LEU A 84 10.91 0.97 -1.78
N PRO A 85 11.63 1.53 -2.78
CA PRO A 85 11.19 2.73 -3.45
C PRO A 85 9.82 2.56 -4.11
N TYR A 86 8.94 3.54 -3.87
CA TYR A 86 7.62 3.65 -4.47
C TYR A 86 7.65 4.71 -5.58
N GLU A 87 7.34 4.32 -6.82
CA GLU A 87 7.36 5.22 -7.99
C GLU A 87 5.97 5.73 -8.38
N GLU A 88 5.09 5.94 -7.40
CA GLU A 88 3.76 6.52 -7.65
C GLU A 88 2.86 5.69 -8.60
N ARG A 89 3.13 4.38 -8.69
CA ARG A 89 2.34 3.43 -9.48
C ARG A 89 1.52 2.52 -8.58
N ALA A 90 0.21 2.71 -8.64
CA ALA A 90 -0.77 1.92 -7.92
C ALA A 90 -2.13 2.02 -8.63
N GLY A 91 -3.02 1.07 -8.37
CA GLY A 91 -4.36 1.10 -8.97
C GLY A 91 -5.22 -0.11 -8.65
N VAL A 92 -6.21 -0.32 -9.52
CA VAL A 92 -7.19 -1.40 -9.46
C VAL A 92 -7.07 -2.29 -10.67
N ILE A 93 -7.34 -3.59 -10.49
CA ILE A 93 -7.58 -4.52 -11.60
C ILE A 93 -9.08 -4.56 -11.86
N ASP A 94 -9.52 -3.80 -12.86
CA ASP A 94 -10.93 -3.81 -13.30
C ASP A 94 -11.21 -5.01 -14.19
N PHE A 95 -11.79 -6.06 -13.60
CA PHE A 95 -12.22 -7.25 -14.34
C PHE A 95 -13.64 -7.13 -14.89
N ALA A 96 -14.40 -6.07 -14.55
CA ALA A 96 -15.78 -5.93 -14.97
C ALA A 96 -15.85 -5.84 -16.50
N GLY A 97 -16.75 -6.63 -17.11
CA GLY A 97 -16.87 -6.72 -18.57
C GLY A 97 -15.74 -7.50 -19.28
N SER A 98 -14.70 -7.91 -18.55
CA SER A 98 -13.62 -8.76 -19.10
C SER A 98 -13.91 -10.25 -18.90
N VAL A 99 -14.49 -10.61 -17.75
CA VAL A 99 -14.91 -11.97 -17.36
C VAL A 99 -16.43 -12.10 -17.33
N TYR A 100 -16.97 -13.29 -17.63
CA TYR A 100 -18.41 -13.57 -17.69
C TYR A 100 -19.19 -12.50 -18.46
N ARG A 101 -18.74 -12.19 -19.68
CA ARG A 101 -19.22 -11.04 -20.49
C ARG A 101 -20.70 -11.14 -20.86
N GLU A 102 -21.23 -12.35 -20.83
CA GLU A 102 -22.64 -12.69 -21.05
C GLU A 102 -23.55 -12.36 -19.86
N LEU A 103 -22.99 -12.09 -18.68
CA LEU A 103 -23.74 -11.81 -17.45
C LEU A 103 -23.79 -10.31 -17.14
N PRO A 104 -24.90 -9.82 -16.54
CA PRO A 104 -24.92 -8.49 -15.92
C PRO A 104 -23.87 -8.38 -14.81
N ALA A 105 -23.29 -7.19 -14.63
CA ALA A 105 -22.20 -6.94 -13.66
C ALA A 105 -22.52 -7.43 -12.23
N LEU A 106 -23.77 -7.28 -11.77
CA LEU A 106 -24.22 -7.80 -10.46
C LEU A 106 -24.13 -9.33 -10.36
N GLN A 107 -24.52 -10.05 -11.41
CA GLN A 107 -24.49 -11.50 -11.39
C GLN A 107 -23.06 -12.03 -11.52
N MET A 108 -22.23 -11.29 -12.25
CA MET A 108 -20.80 -11.53 -12.35
C MET A 108 -20.11 -11.32 -11.00
N SER A 109 -20.42 -10.24 -10.26
CA SER A 109 -19.80 -9.94 -8.97
C SER A 109 -20.05 -11.03 -7.93
N TYR A 110 -21.24 -11.65 -7.91
CA TYR A 110 -21.52 -12.79 -7.03
C TYR A 110 -20.68 -14.04 -7.31
N ARG A 111 -20.09 -14.14 -8.51
CA ARG A 111 -19.27 -15.30 -8.93
C ARG A 111 -17.77 -15.05 -8.79
N VAL A 112 -17.35 -13.80 -8.93
CA VAL A 112 -15.94 -13.40 -8.89
C VAL A 112 -15.64 -12.72 -7.55
N SER A 113 -16.08 -11.47 -7.43
CA SER A 113 -15.99 -10.67 -6.21
C SER A 113 -16.82 -9.40 -6.41
N ASP A 114 -17.36 -8.86 -5.31
CA ASP A 114 -17.90 -7.50 -5.28
C ASP A 114 -16.79 -6.43 -5.09
N HIS A 115 -15.53 -6.82 -4.93
CA HIS A 115 -14.37 -5.96 -4.79
C HIS A 115 -13.39 -6.11 -5.96
N PHE A 116 -12.69 -5.03 -6.31
CA PHE A 116 -11.58 -5.10 -7.27
C PHE A 116 -10.26 -5.35 -6.54
N PRO A 117 -9.37 -6.22 -7.06
CA PRO A 117 -8.02 -6.34 -6.56
C PRO A 117 -7.27 -5.01 -6.66
N LEU A 118 -6.57 -4.65 -5.58
CA LEU A 118 -5.68 -3.50 -5.55
C LEU A 118 -4.26 -3.92 -5.89
N TRP A 119 -3.49 -2.99 -6.45
CA TRP A 119 -2.06 -3.19 -6.67
C TRP A 119 -1.26 -1.91 -6.39
N VAL A 120 -0.01 -2.10 -5.98
CA VAL A 120 1.02 -1.07 -5.82
C VAL A 120 2.32 -1.66 -6.36
N GLU A 121 3.12 -0.84 -7.03
CA GLU A 121 4.41 -1.25 -7.57
C GLU A 121 5.56 -0.66 -6.76
N PHE A 122 6.58 -1.49 -6.53
CA PHE A 122 7.80 -1.13 -5.84
C PHE A 122 9.02 -1.50 -6.68
N VAL A 123 10.06 -0.67 -6.61
CA VAL A 123 11.35 -0.97 -7.24
C VAL A 123 12.15 -1.89 -6.34
N ILE A 124 12.60 -3.01 -6.91
CA ILE A 124 13.40 -4.00 -6.18
C ILE A 124 14.90 -3.90 -6.48
N ASP A 125 15.27 -3.28 -7.61
CA ASP A 125 16.66 -3.12 -7.98
C ASP A 125 17.29 -1.94 -7.23
N ARG A 126 18.27 -2.26 -6.39
CA ARG A 126 19.07 -1.29 -5.64
C ARG A 126 20.56 -1.56 -5.78
N SER A 127 20.94 -2.24 -6.86
CA SER A 127 22.33 -2.60 -7.14
C SER A 127 23.24 -1.36 -7.18
N THR A 128 22.84 -0.31 -7.91
CA THR A 128 23.60 0.94 -8.00
C THR A 128 23.81 1.61 -6.65
N GLU A 129 22.76 1.73 -5.84
CA GLU A 129 22.86 2.33 -4.52
C GLU A 129 23.76 1.51 -3.58
N ARG A 130 23.56 0.19 -3.54
CA ARG A 130 24.37 -0.71 -2.69
C ARG A 130 25.83 -0.71 -3.12
N MET A 131 26.09 -0.66 -4.41
CA MET A 131 27.45 -0.56 -4.95
C MET A 131 28.09 0.77 -4.56
N ALA A 132 27.39 1.90 -4.75
CA ALA A 132 27.89 3.22 -4.38
C ALA A 132 28.27 3.28 -2.89
N ARG A 133 27.41 2.80 -1.99
CA ARG A 133 27.71 2.72 -0.55
C ARG A 133 28.93 1.86 -0.24
N THR A 134 29.05 0.71 -0.91
CA THR A 134 30.18 -0.21 -0.76
C THR A 134 31.50 0.43 -1.18
N LEU A 135 31.46 1.26 -2.23
CA LEU A 135 32.61 2.00 -2.75
C LEU A 135 32.89 3.33 -2.02
N GLY A 136 32.08 3.68 -1.00
CA GLY A 136 32.21 4.95 -0.28
C GLY A 136 31.78 6.17 -1.08
N LEU A 137 30.96 5.97 -2.12
CA LEU A 137 30.42 7.01 -2.99
C LEU A 137 29.05 7.45 -2.48
N ASP A 138 28.67 8.69 -2.78
CA ASP A 138 27.35 9.22 -2.44
C ASP A 138 26.28 8.65 -3.39
N PRO A 139 25.36 7.79 -2.91
CA PRO A 139 24.32 7.20 -3.75
C PRO A 139 23.28 8.22 -4.24
N ALA A 140 23.22 9.43 -3.66
CA ALA A 140 22.29 10.48 -4.08
C ALA A 140 22.75 11.23 -5.34
N MET A 141 23.96 10.97 -5.83
CA MET A 141 24.44 11.57 -7.08
C MET A 141 23.63 11.06 -8.29
N PRO A 142 23.44 11.87 -9.35
CA PRO A 142 22.72 11.45 -10.56
C PRO A 142 23.33 10.20 -11.24
N ASP A 143 24.64 10.03 -11.15
CA ASP A 143 25.36 8.82 -11.54
C ASP A 143 26.49 8.56 -10.53
N PRO A 144 26.22 7.83 -9.44
CA PRO A 144 27.20 7.57 -8.38
C PRO A 144 28.40 6.76 -8.84
N LEU A 145 28.28 6.02 -9.94
CA LEU A 145 29.32 5.09 -10.44
C LEU A 145 30.18 5.72 -11.55
N SER A 146 29.83 6.91 -12.03
CA SER A 146 30.59 7.66 -13.05
C SER A 146 32.05 7.91 -12.70
N THR A 147 32.41 7.94 -11.41
CA THR A 147 33.77 8.19 -10.91
C THR A 147 34.65 6.94 -10.83
N VAL A 148 34.10 5.77 -11.14
CA VAL A 148 34.76 4.45 -11.01
C VAL A 148 35.26 3.92 -12.37
N ALA A 149 35.08 4.71 -13.44
CA ALA A 149 35.50 4.36 -14.80
C ALA A 149 37.02 4.46 -15.04
#